data_AF-A0A7X7T8L9-F1
#
_entry.id   AF-A0A7X7T8L9-F1
#
_cell.length_a   1.000
_cell.length_b   1.000
_cell.length_c   1.000
_cell.angle_alpha   90.00
_cell.angle_beta   90.00
_cell.angle_gamma   90.00
#
_symmetry.space_group_name_H-M   'P 1'
#
loop_
_entity.id
_entity.type
_entity.pdbx_description
1 polymer ?
#
loop_
_entity_poly.entity_id
_entity_poly.type
_entity_poly.pdbx_seq_one_letter_code
_entity_poly.pdbx_strand_id
1 'polypeptide(L)'
;TMGFLARPRLDENPPLANLDAENVENEGGHVTIAVLYYDDNGMNESTMDDKDIQVIYPDGTKVAAEFESVEELEPELETGKRKYRAQYSFSTPPMNPMSAEGSIIRILVAESEVSDLSGRYVPKGQIGELELTLPMSTVTILKGSTLDMQTGTTTWTFQTRLYSIPDNILFQTLGVKFQAPGSSAWQTMTSIADGIWSYSQTAASASGLNAFGNGDYAFVVTIDFGGPLEMEQSVRFGIDEQGRTIPAPTTISSITAPQQGSMISHKKINLNWSQPSDPAITSIICSVVDIATGNEVFNKVILNGSETTAGTATLLPDRNYRMTVYFCGGDQNRPEEDDWASYTLQYAATTLEFATLPYAGDMNDDGIVDLSDLAILSASWKKTSGQPGWNAQYDLQPNGTIDLGDLLILAQNWLQ
;
A
#
# COMPACT_ATOMS: atom_id res chain seq x y z
N THR A 1 -18.78 31.05 -71.09
CA THR A 1 -18.06 30.46 -69.96
C THR A 1 -18.31 31.33 -68.75
N MET A 2 -19.42 31.10 -68.03
CA MET A 2 -19.65 31.78 -66.74
C MET A 2 -18.92 30.96 -65.68
N GLY A 3 -17.85 31.53 -65.13
CA GLY A 3 -17.16 30.96 -63.98
C GLY A 3 -18.08 31.04 -62.77
N PHE A 4 -18.38 29.89 -62.17
CA PHE A 4 -18.91 29.86 -60.81
C PHE A 4 -17.83 30.42 -59.89
N LEU A 5 -18.00 31.67 -59.44
CA LEU A 5 -17.34 32.14 -58.24
C LEU A 5 -17.97 31.38 -57.08
N ALA A 6 -17.24 30.40 -56.54
CA ALA A 6 -17.57 29.83 -55.25
C ALA A 6 -17.64 31.00 -54.26
N ARG A 7 -18.84 31.28 -53.72
CA ARG A 7 -18.96 32.21 -52.60
C ARG A 7 -18.15 31.60 -51.46
N PRO A 8 -17.27 32.35 -50.77
CA PRO A 8 -16.69 31.86 -49.53
C PRO A 8 -17.85 31.45 -48.63
N ARG A 9 -17.76 30.27 -48.01
CA ARG A 9 -18.74 29.89 -46.98
C ARG A 9 -18.69 31.01 -45.95
N LEU A 10 -19.78 31.75 -45.81
CA LEU A 10 -19.96 32.66 -44.71
C LEU A 10 -20.04 31.73 -43.50
N ASP A 11 -18.93 31.65 -42.79
CA ASP A 11 -18.91 31.00 -41.50
C ASP A 11 -19.81 31.85 -40.60
N GLU A 12 -20.77 31.21 -39.97
CA GLU A 12 -21.77 31.81 -39.08
C GLU A 12 -21.62 31.30 -37.63
N ASN A 13 -20.78 30.29 -37.40
CA ASN A 13 -20.72 29.59 -36.13
C ASN A 13 -19.56 30.12 -35.29
N PRO A 14 -19.76 30.37 -33.97
CA PRO A 14 -18.63 30.64 -33.10
C PRO A 14 -17.74 29.39 -32.96
N PRO A 15 -16.42 29.57 -32.74
CA PRO A 15 -15.52 28.46 -32.51
C PRO A 15 -15.85 27.70 -31.22
N LEU A 16 -15.47 26.42 -31.16
CA LEU A 16 -15.66 25.55 -30.00
C LEU A 16 -14.30 25.25 -29.34
N ALA A 17 -14.32 24.98 -28.04
CA ALA A 17 -13.15 24.60 -27.26
C ALA A 17 -13.47 23.40 -26.37
N ASN A 18 -12.58 22.41 -26.31
CA ASN A 18 -12.65 21.25 -25.42
C ASN A 18 -11.27 20.93 -24.86
N LEU A 19 -11.19 20.47 -23.61
CA LEU A 19 -9.96 19.92 -23.04
C LEU A 19 -9.59 18.61 -23.77
N ASP A 20 -8.32 18.47 -24.13
CA ASP A 20 -7.72 17.23 -24.62
C ASP A 20 -7.26 16.40 -23.41
N ALA A 21 -8.17 15.64 -22.81
CA ALA A 21 -7.92 14.93 -21.55
C ALA A 21 -6.80 13.87 -21.63
N GLU A 22 -6.40 13.45 -22.84
CA GLU A 22 -5.28 12.52 -23.06
C GLU A 22 -3.92 13.23 -23.03
N ASN A 23 -3.89 14.56 -23.09
CA ASN A 23 -2.70 15.39 -23.20
C ASN A 23 -2.63 16.34 -21.99
N VAL A 24 -2.57 15.73 -20.81
CA VAL A 24 -2.34 16.39 -19.52
C VAL A 24 -1.08 15.81 -18.93
N GLU A 25 -0.12 16.67 -18.63
CA GLU A 25 1.20 16.29 -18.14
C GLU A 25 1.56 17.13 -16.91
N ASN A 26 2.37 16.59 -16.00
CA ASN A 26 2.90 17.33 -14.87
C ASN A 26 4.42 17.14 -14.82
N GLU A 27 5.15 18.19 -15.17
CA GLU A 27 6.61 18.19 -15.19
C GLU A 27 7.16 19.54 -14.73
N GLY A 28 8.28 19.51 -14.00
CA GLY A 28 9.01 20.73 -13.64
C GLY A 28 8.25 21.68 -12.69
N GLY A 29 7.25 21.20 -11.95
CA GLY A 29 6.41 22.04 -11.08
C GLY A 29 5.32 22.80 -11.83
N HIS A 30 4.97 22.37 -13.04
CA HIS A 30 3.86 22.89 -13.83
C HIS A 30 3.00 21.75 -14.36
N VAL A 31 1.69 21.97 -14.41
CA VAL A 31 0.76 21.11 -15.15
C VAL A 31 0.56 21.72 -16.52
N THR A 32 0.80 20.94 -17.56
CA THR A 32 0.52 21.31 -18.96
C THR A 32 -0.75 20.62 -19.41
N ILE A 33 -1.62 21.37 -20.07
CA ILE A 33 -2.88 20.90 -20.65
C ILE A 33 -2.96 21.31 -22.12
N ALA A 34 -3.52 20.45 -22.94
CA ALA A 34 -3.91 20.79 -24.31
C ALA A 34 -5.40 21.13 -24.39
N VAL A 35 -5.71 22.21 -25.12
CA VAL A 35 -7.08 22.60 -25.49
C VAL A 35 -7.24 22.47 -26.99
N LEU A 36 -8.30 21.79 -27.41
CA LEU A 36 -8.68 21.62 -28.80
C LEU A 36 -9.69 22.69 -29.19
N TYR A 37 -9.31 23.54 -30.14
CA TYR A 37 -10.19 24.53 -30.75
C TYR A 37 -10.65 24.07 -32.13
N TYR A 38 -11.93 24.34 -32.44
CA TYR A 38 -12.57 23.90 -33.69
C TYR A 38 -13.32 25.03 -34.33
N ASP A 39 -13.13 25.20 -35.64
CA ASP A 39 -13.89 26.15 -36.42
C ASP A 39 -14.04 25.72 -37.90
N ASP A 40 -15.03 26.27 -38.59
CA ASP A 40 -15.29 26.03 -40.01
C ASP A 40 -14.23 26.69 -40.92
N ASN A 41 -13.72 27.87 -40.53
CA ASN A 41 -12.76 28.65 -41.34
C ASN A 41 -11.37 28.75 -40.71
N GLY A 42 -11.24 28.46 -39.43
CA GLY A 42 -9.98 28.36 -38.69
C GLY A 42 -9.84 29.42 -37.60
N MET A 43 -8.91 29.17 -36.69
CA MET A 43 -8.71 29.99 -35.51
C MET A 43 -7.79 31.18 -35.81
N ASN A 44 -8.02 32.30 -35.13
CA ASN A 44 -7.11 33.43 -35.11
C ASN A 44 -6.07 33.24 -33.99
N GLU A 45 -4.95 32.60 -34.32
CA GLU A 45 -3.86 32.29 -33.39
C GLU A 45 -3.31 33.53 -32.66
N SER A 46 -3.42 34.73 -33.25
CA SER A 46 -2.97 35.97 -32.61
C SER A 46 -3.80 36.40 -31.40
N THR A 47 -4.95 35.76 -31.18
CA THR A 47 -5.81 35.99 -30.02
C THR A 47 -5.64 34.95 -28.91
N MET A 48 -4.80 33.93 -29.10
CA MET A 48 -4.52 32.96 -28.05
C MET A 48 -3.39 33.47 -27.16
N ASP A 49 -3.66 33.70 -25.87
CA ASP A 49 -2.72 34.21 -24.88
C ASP A 49 -3.07 33.79 -23.44
N ASP A 50 -2.32 34.29 -22.45
CA ASP A 50 -2.46 33.94 -21.03
C ASP A 50 -3.80 34.33 -20.39
N LYS A 51 -4.70 34.99 -21.12
CA LYS A 51 -6.06 35.31 -20.65
C LYS A 51 -7.09 34.25 -21.03
N ASP A 52 -6.73 33.33 -21.94
CA ASP A 52 -7.67 32.38 -22.53
C ASP A 52 -8.27 31.42 -21.52
N ILE A 53 -7.45 30.89 -20.62
CA ILE A 53 -7.82 29.74 -19.79
C ILE A 53 -7.72 30.08 -18.30
N GLN A 54 -8.79 29.73 -17.57
CA GLN A 54 -8.86 29.82 -16.12
C GLN A 54 -9.06 28.42 -15.51
N VAL A 55 -8.18 28.05 -14.60
CA VAL A 55 -8.24 26.84 -13.79
C VAL A 55 -8.92 27.17 -12.46
N ILE A 56 -9.94 26.39 -12.08
CA ILE A 56 -10.70 26.57 -10.84
C ILE A 56 -10.58 25.31 -9.99
N TYR A 57 -10.03 25.45 -8.79
CA TYR A 57 -9.90 24.38 -7.81
C TYR A 57 -11.18 24.20 -6.98
N PRO A 58 -11.39 23.03 -6.34
CA PRO A 58 -12.57 22.75 -5.50
C PRO A 58 -12.86 23.75 -4.40
N ASP A 59 -11.85 24.41 -3.83
CA ASP A 59 -12.02 25.44 -2.80
C ASP A 59 -12.47 26.81 -3.37
N GLY A 60 -12.57 26.92 -4.70
CA GLY A 60 -12.93 28.13 -5.43
C GLY A 60 -11.75 29.00 -5.85
N THR A 61 -10.51 28.62 -5.49
CA THR A 61 -9.29 29.30 -5.94
C THR A 61 -9.17 29.25 -7.45
N LYS A 62 -8.72 30.37 -8.04
CA LYS A 62 -8.63 30.57 -9.49
C LYS A 62 -7.20 30.90 -9.90
N VAL A 63 -6.74 30.24 -10.95
CA VAL A 63 -5.41 30.44 -11.55
C VAL A 63 -5.59 30.66 -13.05
N ALA A 64 -4.88 31.64 -13.61
CA ALA A 64 -4.79 31.80 -15.05
C ALA A 64 -3.71 30.86 -15.59
N ALA A 65 -3.98 30.16 -16.69
CA ALA A 65 -2.96 29.35 -17.35
C ALA A 65 -2.16 30.20 -18.34
N GLU A 66 -0.86 29.95 -18.43
CA GLU A 66 0.06 30.62 -19.35
C GLU A 66 0.00 29.91 -20.71
N PHE A 67 -0.10 30.67 -21.80
CA PHE A 67 -0.12 30.14 -23.16
C PHE A 67 1.30 29.81 -23.62
N GLU A 68 1.48 28.59 -24.15
CA GLU A 68 2.80 28.13 -24.58
C GLU A 68 2.93 28.09 -26.11
N SER A 69 1.98 27.45 -26.77
CA SER A 69 2.03 27.23 -28.21
C SER A 69 0.67 26.88 -28.78
N VAL A 70 0.53 27.04 -30.10
CA VAL A 70 -0.59 26.51 -30.88
C VAL A 70 -0.07 25.85 -32.14
N GLU A 71 -0.67 24.73 -32.51
CA GLU A 71 -0.46 24.07 -33.79
C GLU A 71 -1.81 23.76 -34.47
N GLU A 72 -1.84 23.87 -35.80
CA GLU A 72 -2.96 23.36 -36.58
C GLU A 72 -2.80 21.85 -36.77
N LEU A 73 -3.86 21.10 -36.46
CA LEU A 73 -3.95 19.66 -36.63
C LEU A 73 -4.71 19.31 -37.92
N GLU A 74 -4.67 18.04 -38.29
CA GLU A 74 -5.52 17.53 -39.36
C GLU A 74 -7.01 17.82 -39.05
N PRO A 75 -7.80 18.31 -40.04
CA PRO A 75 -9.21 18.61 -39.85
C PRO A 75 -10.01 17.41 -39.35
N GLU A 76 -11.10 17.68 -38.62
CA GLU A 76 -11.99 16.64 -38.12
C GLU A 76 -12.64 15.87 -39.28
N LEU A 77 -12.45 14.53 -39.31
CA LEU A 77 -12.86 13.69 -40.43
C LEU A 77 -14.37 13.73 -40.70
N GLU A 78 -15.20 13.89 -39.65
CA GLU A 78 -16.66 13.83 -39.76
C GLU A 78 -17.27 15.16 -40.21
N THR A 79 -16.77 16.28 -39.71
CA THR A 79 -17.35 17.61 -39.94
C THR A 79 -16.57 18.43 -40.96
N GLY A 80 -15.29 18.10 -41.17
CA GLY A 80 -14.34 18.90 -41.96
C GLY A 80 -13.89 20.18 -41.26
N LYS A 81 -14.22 20.38 -39.98
CA LYS A 81 -13.78 21.54 -39.20
C LYS A 81 -12.26 21.55 -39.05
N ARG A 82 -11.67 22.73 -39.19
CA ARG A 82 -10.26 22.94 -38.88
C ARG A 82 -10.06 22.81 -37.38
N LYS A 83 -9.03 22.07 -36.99
CA LYS A 83 -8.74 21.71 -35.61
C LYS A 83 -7.39 22.29 -35.22
N TYR A 84 -7.33 22.90 -34.05
CA TYR A 84 -6.11 23.47 -33.50
C TYR A 84 -5.90 22.91 -32.11
N ARG A 85 -4.64 22.66 -31.75
CA ARG A 85 -4.23 22.31 -30.39
C ARG A 85 -3.41 23.44 -29.83
N ALA A 86 -3.90 24.05 -28.76
CA ALA A 86 -3.14 25.02 -27.97
C ALA A 86 -2.68 24.37 -26.66
N GLN A 87 -1.42 24.59 -26.30
CA GLN A 87 -0.83 24.15 -25.04
C GLN A 87 -0.83 25.30 -24.04
N TYR A 88 -1.26 25.00 -22.82
CA TYR A 88 -1.25 25.93 -21.70
C TYR A 88 -0.62 25.26 -20.48
N SER A 89 0.07 26.02 -19.64
CA SER A 89 0.61 25.53 -18.37
C SER A 89 0.18 26.36 -17.17
N PHE A 90 0.14 25.73 -16.00
CA PHE A 90 -0.18 26.41 -14.74
C PHE A 90 0.51 25.76 -13.54
N SER A 91 0.63 26.50 -12.45
CA SER A 91 1.11 25.99 -11.17
C SER A 91 -0.01 25.99 -10.12
N THR A 92 0.04 25.02 -9.21
CA THR A 92 -0.81 24.99 -8.02
C THR A 92 -0.35 26.06 -7.02
N PRO A 93 -1.21 27.01 -6.64
CA PRO A 93 -0.90 28.00 -5.63
C PRO A 93 -1.00 27.38 -4.23
N PRO A 94 -0.42 28.02 -3.21
CA PRO A 94 -0.65 27.61 -1.82
C PRO A 94 -2.14 27.67 -1.49
N MET A 95 -2.70 26.55 -1.05
CA MET A 95 -4.12 26.43 -0.72
C MET A 95 -4.36 25.52 0.48
N ASN A 96 -5.60 25.55 0.97
CA ASN A 96 -6.03 24.64 2.03
C ASN A 96 -6.05 23.19 1.50
N PRO A 97 -5.88 22.19 2.38
CA PRO A 97 -6.02 20.80 1.98
C PRO A 97 -7.36 20.51 1.31
N MET A 98 -7.31 19.78 0.20
CA MET A 98 -8.47 19.33 -0.55
C MET A 98 -8.90 17.93 -0.10
N SER A 99 -10.14 17.52 -0.38
CA SER A 99 -10.54 16.14 -0.08
C SER A 99 -9.77 15.15 -0.95
N ALA A 100 -9.30 14.04 -0.36
CA ALA A 100 -8.61 12.99 -1.10
C ALA A 100 -9.50 12.24 -2.12
N GLU A 101 -10.82 12.33 -1.98
CA GLU A 101 -11.81 11.63 -2.80
C GLU A 101 -12.61 12.61 -3.67
N GLY A 102 -12.62 12.40 -4.99
CA GLY A 102 -13.52 13.09 -5.92
C GLY A 102 -13.29 14.60 -6.03
N SER A 103 -12.05 15.07 -5.86
CA SER A 103 -11.71 16.47 -6.02
C SER A 103 -11.65 16.86 -7.50
N ILE A 104 -12.55 17.73 -7.95
CA ILE A 104 -12.67 18.13 -9.36
C ILE A 104 -12.07 19.52 -9.61
N ILE A 105 -10.99 19.59 -10.40
CA ILE A 105 -10.46 20.84 -10.94
C ILE A 105 -11.16 21.14 -12.27
N ARG A 106 -11.68 22.35 -12.44
CA ARG A 106 -12.40 22.77 -13.65
C ARG A 106 -11.54 23.65 -14.52
N ILE A 107 -11.58 23.39 -15.83
CA ILE A 107 -10.89 24.19 -16.85
C ILE A 107 -11.94 24.99 -17.62
N LEU A 108 -11.82 26.32 -17.59
CA LEU A 108 -12.75 27.24 -18.22
C LEU A 108 -12.04 28.06 -19.30
N VAL A 109 -12.72 28.28 -20.41
CA VAL A 109 -12.35 29.30 -21.38
C VAL A 109 -12.95 30.64 -20.96
N ALA A 110 -12.12 31.68 -20.99
CA ALA A 110 -12.48 33.04 -20.68
C ALA A 110 -13.36 33.66 -21.77
N GLU A 111 -14.03 34.75 -21.40
CA GLU A 111 -15.00 35.40 -22.27
C GLU A 111 -14.31 36.36 -23.23
N SER A 112 -14.56 36.21 -24.52
CA SER A 112 -14.05 37.12 -25.56
C SER A 112 -12.52 37.18 -25.69
N GLU A 113 -11.82 36.08 -25.37
CA GLU A 113 -10.36 36.00 -25.52
C GLU A 113 -9.97 35.33 -26.85
N VAL A 114 -10.35 34.06 -27.06
CA VAL A 114 -9.99 33.31 -28.28
C VAL A 114 -11.03 33.50 -29.39
N SER A 115 -10.58 33.86 -30.60
CA SER A 115 -11.43 34.11 -31.76
C SER A 115 -11.13 33.25 -32.99
N ASP A 116 -12.11 33.12 -33.88
CA ASP A 116 -11.92 32.63 -35.25
C ASP A 116 -11.38 33.72 -36.19
N LEU A 117 -11.03 33.36 -37.42
CA LEU A 117 -10.60 34.31 -38.46
C LEU A 117 -11.71 35.29 -38.91
N SER A 118 -12.95 35.02 -38.54
CA SER A 118 -14.12 35.85 -38.82
C SER A 118 -14.42 36.86 -37.70
N GLY A 119 -13.67 36.82 -36.59
CA GLY A 119 -13.82 37.71 -35.44
C GLY A 119 -14.90 37.32 -34.44
N ARG A 120 -15.40 36.08 -34.45
CA ARG A 120 -16.26 35.56 -33.38
C ARG A 120 -15.42 34.87 -32.31
N TYR A 121 -15.89 34.95 -31.07
CA TYR A 121 -15.19 34.40 -29.93
C TYR A 121 -15.75 33.05 -29.50
N VAL A 122 -14.88 32.23 -28.93
CA VAL A 122 -15.27 31.02 -28.20
C VAL A 122 -16.23 31.44 -27.07
N PRO A 123 -17.41 30.80 -26.95
CA PRO A 123 -18.32 31.09 -25.84
C PRO A 123 -17.66 30.74 -24.51
N LYS A 124 -17.73 31.66 -23.54
CA LYS A 124 -17.30 31.42 -22.16
C LYS A 124 -17.97 30.18 -21.60
N GLY A 125 -17.19 29.29 -20.99
CA GLY A 125 -17.74 28.09 -20.37
C GLY A 125 -16.67 27.16 -19.83
N GLN A 126 -17.12 26.12 -19.15
CA GLN A 126 -16.27 25.00 -18.79
C GLN A 126 -16.02 24.14 -20.03
N ILE A 127 -14.75 23.85 -20.29
CA ILE A 127 -14.29 23.08 -21.45
C ILE A 127 -13.74 21.71 -21.06
N GLY A 128 -13.51 21.48 -19.77
CA GLY A 128 -13.07 20.19 -19.23
C GLY A 128 -12.94 20.19 -17.71
N GLU A 129 -12.64 19.00 -17.17
CA GLU A 129 -12.41 18.76 -15.76
C GLU A 129 -11.23 17.79 -15.59
N LEU A 130 -10.48 17.95 -14.52
CA LEU A 130 -9.47 17.01 -14.05
C LEU A 130 -9.93 16.48 -12.69
N GLU A 131 -10.19 15.17 -12.62
CA GLU A 131 -10.53 14.52 -11.36
C GLU A 131 -9.24 14.08 -10.65
N LEU A 132 -8.96 14.72 -9.51
CA LEU A 132 -7.94 14.31 -8.58
C LEU A 132 -8.58 13.38 -7.54
N THR A 133 -8.42 12.09 -7.76
CA THR A 133 -8.76 11.07 -6.76
C THR A 133 -7.47 10.35 -6.39
N LEU A 134 -7.02 10.50 -5.14
CA LEU A 134 -5.89 9.70 -4.69
C LEU A 134 -6.36 8.25 -4.61
N PRO A 135 -5.64 7.30 -5.23
CA PRO A 135 -5.91 5.90 -5.04
C PRO A 135 -5.38 5.47 -3.67
N MET A 136 -5.82 6.12 -2.59
CA MET A 136 -5.62 5.61 -1.24
C MET A 136 -6.43 4.33 -1.15
N SER A 137 -5.77 3.21 -1.40
CA SER A 137 -6.44 1.91 -1.26
C SER A 137 -6.81 1.70 0.19
N THR A 138 -5.90 2.08 1.11
CA THR A 138 -6.01 1.64 2.49
C THR A 138 -5.11 2.32 3.52
N VAL A 139 -5.65 2.54 4.73
CA VAL A 139 -4.89 2.98 5.92
C VAL A 139 -5.06 1.94 7.03
N THR A 140 -3.93 1.56 7.64
CA THR A 140 -3.91 0.78 8.89
C THR A 140 -3.57 1.67 10.07
N ILE A 141 -4.21 1.40 11.21
CA ILE A 141 -3.86 1.95 12.50
C ILE A 141 -3.92 0.81 13.53
N LEU A 142 -2.78 0.54 14.17
CA LEU A 142 -2.63 -0.50 15.19
C LEU A 142 -2.15 0.16 16.48
N LYS A 143 -2.82 -0.11 17.59
CA LYS A 143 -2.35 0.32 18.92
C LYS A 143 -2.53 -0.80 19.93
N GLY A 144 -1.48 -1.12 20.66
CA GLY A 144 -1.58 -2.21 21.61
C GLY A 144 -0.32 -2.47 22.40
N SER A 145 -0.33 -3.59 23.10
CA SER A 145 0.80 -4.08 23.87
C SER A 145 1.21 -5.48 23.42
N THR A 146 2.51 -5.75 23.39
CA THR A 146 3.06 -7.08 23.12
C THR A 146 3.88 -7.53 24.34
N LEU A 147 3.51 -8.67 24.92
CA LEU A 147 4.30 -9.38 25.93
C LEU A 147 5.29 -10.33 25.24
N ASP A 148 6.58 -10.12 25.47
CA ASP A 148 7.65 -11.02 25.05
C ASP A 148 7.85 -12.10 26.12
N MET A 149 7.60 -13.36 25.75
CA MET A 149 7.74 -14.51 26.66
C MET A 149 9.19 -14.84 27.02
N GLN A 150 10.16 -14.45 26.20
CA GLN A 150 11.57 -14.67 26.49
C GLN A 150 12.05 -13.75 27.60
N THR A 151 11.68 -12.47 27.52
CA THR A 151 12.17 -11.44 28.44
C THR A 151 11.19 -11.10 29.56
N GLY A 152 9.92 -11.47 29.42
CA GLY A 152 8.82 -11.03 30.29
C GLY A 152 8.46 -9.55 30.13
N THR A 153 9.01 -8.87 29.11
CA THR A 153 8.83 -7.44 28.90
C THR A 153 7.55 -7.18 28.12
N THR A 154 6.78 -6.18 28.55
CA THR A 154 5.66 -5.66 27.77
C THR A 154 6.06 -4.38 27.06
N THR A 155 5.94 -4.36 25.73
CA THR A 155 6.17 -3.17 24.90
C THR A 155 4.84 -2.67 24.35
N TRP A 156 4.59 -1.38 24.46
CA TRP A 156 3.43 -0.72 23.88
C TRP A 156 3.81 -0.12 22.54
N THR A 157 2.97 -0.32 21.51
CA THR A 157 3.23 0.19 20.16
C THR A 157 2.00 0.89 19.61
N PHE A 158 2.23 2.03 18.97
CA PHE A 158 1.32 2.63 18.00
C PHE A 158 1.98 2.56 16.62
N GLN A 159 1.26 2.04 15.64
CA GLN A 159 1.74 1.94 14.26
C GLN A 159 0.63 2.36 13.31
N THR A 160 0.99 3.09 12.27
CA THR A 160 0.08 3.35 11.15
C THR A 160 0.83 3.21 9.84
N ARG A 161 0.15 2.66 8.83
CA ARG A 161 0.66 2.59 7.45
C ARG A 161 -0.41 3.04 6.49
N LEU A 162 0.02 3.71 5.43
CA LEU A 162 -0.81 4.10 4.30
C LEU A 162 -0.30 3.34 3.08
N TYR A 163 -1.21 2.64 2.40
CA TYR A 163 -0.93 1.81 1.21
C TYR A 163 -1.55 2.42 -0.03
N SER A 164 -0.79 2.35 -1.11
CA SER A 164 -1.12 2.86 -2.43
C SER A 164 -1.08 4.38 -2.50
N ILE A 165 0.07 4.86 -2.97
CA ILE A 165 0.18 6.07 -3.78
C ILE A 165 1.23 5.75 -4.85
N PRO A 166 0.92 4.96 -5.89
CA PRO A 166 1.86 4.84 -6.99
C PRO A 166 2.01 6.21 -7.62
N ASP A 167 3.25 6.70 -7.68
CA ASP A 167 3.58 7.84 -8.52
C ASP A 167 3.06 7.52 -9.94
N ASN A 168 2.37 8.47 -10.55
CA ASN A 168 1.95 8.36 -11.93
C ASN A 168 2.46 9.57 -12.71
N ILE A 169 2.15 9.63 -14.00
CA ILE A 169 2.59 10.74 -14.86
C ILE A 169 1.99 12.10 -14.46
N LEU A 170 0.92 12.12 -13.67
CA LEU A 170 0.20 13.34 -13.27
C LEU A 170 0.61 13.83 -11.88
N PHE A 171 1.08 12.97 -10.99
CA PHE A 171 1.52 13.38 -9.67
C PHE A 171 2.55 12.45 -9.03
N GLN A 172 3.43 13.06 -8.26
CA GLN A 172 4.40 12.40 -7.39
C GLN A 172 4.04 12.64 -5.92
N THR A 173 4.20 11.64 -5.07
CA THR A 173 4.06 11.83 -3.62
C THR A 173 5.27 12.53 -3.04
N LEU A 174 5.07 13.73 -2.48
CA LEU A 174 6.13 14.50 -1.82
C LEU A 174 6.24 14.19 -0.33
N GLY A 175 5.15 13.80 0.32
CA GLY A 175 5.17 13.45 1.73
C GLY A 175 3.82 13.05 2.29
N VAL A 176 3.84 12.37 3.42
CA VAL A 176 2.64 11.96 4.15
C VAL A 176 2.78 12.33 5.62
N LYS A 177 1.72 12.93 6.17
CA LYS A 177 1.62 13.27 7.60
C LYS A 177 0.24 12.89 8.13
N PHE A 178 0.15 12.65 9.43
CA PHE A 178 -1.13 12.42 10.10
C PHE A 178 -1.24 13.18 11.41
N GLN A 179 -2.46 13.42 11.86
CA GLN A 179 -2.79 14.06 13.12
C GLN A 179 -3.74 13.17 13.91
N ALA A 180 -3.38 12.91 15.17
CA ALA A 180 -4.21 12.15 16.08
C ALA A 180 -5.38 12.99 16.63
N PRO A 181 -6.50 12.36 17.04
CA PRO A 181 -7.67 13.07 17.56
C PRO A 181 -7.32 13.96 18.75
N GLY A 182 -7.70 15.23 18.68
CA GLY A 182 -7.44 16.22 19.74
C GLY A 182 -5.96 16.66 19.88
N SER A 183 -5.06 16.16 19.03
CA SER A 183 -3.68 16.64 18.93
C SER A 183 -3.62 17.88 18.02
N SER A 184 -2.80 18.86 18.38
CA SER A 184 -2.42 19.95 17.47
C SER A 184 -1.16 19.63 16.65
N ALA A 185 -0.48 18.52 16.97
CA ALA A 185 0.78 18.14 16.34
C ALA A 185 0.55 17.14 15.20
N TRP A 186 1.16 17.44 14.05
CA TRP A 186 1.28 16.54 12.91
C TRP A 186 2.50 15.62 13.08
N GLN A 187 2.35 14.37 12.70
CA GLN A 187 3.41 13.36 12.66
C GLN A 187 3.74 13.04 11.20
N THR A 188 5.01 13.14 10.83
CA THR A 188 5.48 12.77 9.50
C THR A 188 5.67 11.26 9.40
N MET A 189 5.22 10.67 8.30
CA MET A 189 5.43 9.26 7.99
C MET A 189 6.68 9.09 7.12
N THR A 190 7.29 7.92 7.18
CA THR A 190 8.48 7.56 6.40
C THR A 190 8.09 6.61 5.28
N SER A 191 8.56 6.87 4.06
CA SER A 191 8.44 5.91 2.95
C SER A 191 9.33 4.68 3.22
N ILE A 192 8.74 3.49 3.18
CA ILE A 192 9.43 2.22 3.46
C ILE A 192 9.51 1.29 2.25
N ALA A 193 8.70 1.54 1.24
CA ALA A 193 8.68 0.90 -0.07
C ALA A 193 7.87 1.80 -1.02
N ASP A 194 7.91 1.51 -2.32
CA ASP A 194 7.16 2.27 -3.32
C ASP A 194 5.66 2.27 -2.97
N GLY A 195 5.10 3.47 -2.77
CA GLY A 195 3.70 3.65 -2.42
C GLY A 195 3.30 3.21 -1.01
N ILE A 196 4.25 2.94 -0.10
CA ILE A 196 3.98 2.60 1.31
C ILE A 196 4.66 3.57 2.27
N TRP A 197 3.85 4.24 3.08
CA TRP A 197 4.30 5.15 4.12
C TRP A 197 3.98 4.57 5.49
N SER A 198 4.89 4.71 6.46
CA SER A 198 4.73 4.15 7.80
C SER A 198 5.16 5.12 8.89
N TYR A 199 4.47 5.07 10.03
CA TYR A 199 4.93 5.63 11.30
C TYR A 199 4.80 4.57 12.39
N SER A 200 5.77 4.54 13.31
CA SER A 200 5.74 3.66 14.48
C SER A 200 6.33 4.36 15.70
N GLN A 201 5.66 4.24 16.84
CA GLN A 201 6.18 4.66 18.14
C GLN A 201 6.03 3.51 19.14
N THR A 202 7.10 3.24 19.89
CA THR A 202 7.11 2.28 20.98
C THR A 202 7.28 2.97 22.33
N ALA A 203 6.74 2.36 23.38
CA ALA A 203 6.83 2.82 24.75
C ALA A 203 6.89 1.66 25.74
N ALA A 204 7.49 1.89 26.90
CA ALA A 204 7.53 0.91 28.00
C ALA A 204 6.19 0.81 28.77
N SER A 205 5.27 1.77 28.58
CA SER A 205 3.96 1.81 29.23
C SER A 205 2.91 2.45 28.32
N ALA A 206 1.64 2.15 28.58
CA ALA A 206 0.50 2.71 27.85
C ALA A 206 0.52 4.26 27.82
N SER A 207 0.95 4.90 28.92
CA SER A 207 1.00 6.36 29.04
C SER A 207 1.94 7.01 28.02
N GLY A 208 2.95 6.29 27.53
CA GLY A 208 3.83 6.77 26.48
C GLY A 208 3.14 6.95 25.13
N LEU A 209 1.94 6.37 24.95
CA LEU A 209 1.14 6.47 23.73
C LEU A 209 -0.14 7.29 23.92
N ASN A 210 -0.23 8.12 24.96
CA ASN A 210 -1.42 8.94 25.25
C ASN A 210 -1.75 9.95 24.13
N ALA A 211 -0.77 10.33 23.31
CA ALA A 211 -0.97 11.20 22.15
C ALA A 211 -1.80 10.54 21.04
N PHE A 212 -1.95 9.21 21.05
CA PHE A 212 -2.66 8.45 20.03
C PHE A 212 -3.96 7.87 20.60
N GLY A 213 -4.94 8.75 20.82
CA GLY A 213 -6.24 8.40 21.38
C GLY A 213 -7.22 7.78 20.38
N ASN A 214 -8.41 7.43 20.85
CA ASN A 214 -9.50 6.98 19.99
C ASN A 214 -10.19 8.19 19.36
N GLY A 215 -10.64 8.06 18.12
CA GLY A 215 -11.32 9.12 17.39
C GLY A 215 -11.01 9.10 15.89
N ASP A 216 -11.30 10.23 15.24
CA ASP A 216 -11.04 10.44 13.83
C ASP A 216 -9.63 11.04 13.63
N TYR A 217 -8.76 10.29 12.97
CA TYR A 217 -7.43 10.71 12.58
C TYR A 217 -7.50 11.44 11.24
N ALA A 218 -6.76 12.54 11.08
CA ALA A 218 -6.61 13.21 9.79
C ALA A 218 -5.30 12.78 9.14
N PHE A 219 -5.35 12.35 7.89
CA PHE A 219 -4.20 12.05 7.05
C PHE A 219 -4.11 13.09 5.95
N VAL A 220 -2.91 13.62 5.74
CA VAL A 220 -2.62 14.54 4.64
C VAL A 220 -1.50 13.97 3.80
N VAL A 221 -1.77 13.82 2.52
CA VAL A 221 -0.79 13.48 1.48
C VAL A 221 -0.48 14.74 0.72
N THR A 222 0.80 15.10 0.66
CA THR A 222 1.29 16.16 -0.21
C THR A 222 1.72 15.53 -1.51
N ILE A 223 1.09 15.92 -2.61
CA ILE A 223 1.48 15.53 -3.97
C ILE A 223 2.07 16.72 -4.71
N ASP A 224 2.89 16.46 -5.71
CA ASP A 224 3.23 17.45 -6.72
C ASP A 224 2.16 17.42 -7.82
N PHE A 225 1.45 18.54 -8.01
CA PHE A 225 0.52 18.78 -9.12
C PHE A 225 0.75 20.20 -9.64
N GLY A 226 1.86 20.44 -10.34
CA GLY A 226 2.28 21.80 -10.65
C GLY A 226 2.72 22.59 -9.41
N GLY A 227 3.23 21.91 -8.40
CA GLY A 227 3.53 22.44 -7.07
C GLY A 227 2.86 21.62 -5.94
N PRO A 228 3.25 21.85 -4.66
CA PRO A 228 2.73 21.07 -3.54
C PRO A 228 1.23 21.28 -3.33
N LEU A 229 0.45 20.21 -3.50
CA LEU A 229 -0.97 20.15 -3.23
C LEU A 229 -1.23 19.18 -2.06
N GLU A 230 -1.95 19.64 -1.03
CA GLU A 230 -2.31 18.79 0.11
C GLU A 230 -3.70 18.18 -0.10
N MET A 231 -3.79 16.86 0.05
CA MET A 231 -5.04 16.11 0.01
C MET A 231 -5.27 15.42 1.35
N GLU A 232 -6.45 15.62 1.93
CA GLU A 232 -6.84 15.21 3.27
C GLU A 232 -7.91 14.12 3.25
N GLN A 233 -7.75 13.14 4.13
CA GLN A 233 -8.73 12.10 4.42
C GLN A 233 -8.84 11.89 5.93
N SER A 234 -10.02 11.48 6.40
CA SER A 234 -10.23 11.11 7.79
C SER A 234 -10.39 9.59 7.95
N VAL A 235 -9.69 9.01 8.93
CA VAL A 235 -9.71 7.58 9.24
C VAL A 235 -10.10 7.39 10.70
N ARG A 236 -11.13 6.60 10.95
CA ARG A 236 -11.64 6.34 12.29
C ARG A 236 -10.83 5.25 13.00
N PHE A 237 -10.53 5.45 14.29
CA PHE A 237 -9.81 4.47 15.10
C PHE A 237 -10.36 4.36 16.53
N GLY A 238 -10.60 3.13 16.99
CA GLY A 238 -10.97 2.84 18.38
C GLY A 238 -12.35 3.35 18.81
N ILE A 239 -13.19 3.78 17.86
CA ILE A 239 -14.59 4.17 18.05
C ILE A 239 -15.46 3.56 16.93
N ASP A 240 -16.72 3.28 17.24
CA ASP A 240 -17.69 2.76 16.27
C ASP A 240 -18.31 3.89 15.40
N GLU A 241 -19.23 3.52 14.49
CA GLU A 241 -19.96 4.47 13.64
C GLU A 241 -20.71 5.57 14.41
N GLN A 242 -21.09 5.32 15.66
CA GLN A 242 -21.78 6.27 16.52
C GLN A 242 -20.81 7.06 17.42
N GLY A 243 -19.49 6.88 17.26
CA GLY A 243 -18.46 7.56 18.03
C GLY A 243 -18.23 6.98 19.43
N ARG A 244 -18.79 5.81 19.75
CA ARG A 244 -18.60 5.14 21.04
C ARG A 244 -17.29 4.38 21.03
N THR A 245 -16.53 4.48 22.12
CA THR A 245 -15.25 3.79 22.24
C THR A 245 -15.41 2.28 22.14
N ILE A 246 -14.59 1.67 21.28
CA ILE A 246 -14.44 0.22 21.18
C ILE A 246 -13.47 -0.22 22.29
N PRO A 247 -13.85 -1.16 23.17
CA PRO A 247 -12.96 -1.67 24.21
C PRO A 247 -11.68 -2.30 23.62
N ALA A 248 -10.53 -1.97 24.21
CA ALA A 248 -9.28 -2.65 23.89
C ALA A 248 -9.23 -4.01 24.60
N PRO A 249 -8.72 -5.07 23.95
CA PRO A 249 -8.39 -6.32 24.64
C PRO A 249 -7.40 -6.07 25.78
N THR A 250 -7.67 -6.69 26.92
CA THR A 250 -6.90 -6.53 28.17
C THR A 250 -6.27 -7.83 28.66
N THR A 251 -6.90 -8.98 28.40
CA THR A 251 -6.29 -10.27 28.72
C THR A 251 -5.54 -10.84 27.53
N ILE A 252 -4.34 -11.31 27.80
CA ILE A 252 -3.48 -11.96 26.82
C ILE A 252 -3.59 -13.47 27.05
N SER A 253 -3.96 -14.23 26.03
CA SER A 253 -3.97 -15.70 26.13
C SER A 253 -2.56 -16.25 25.96
N SER A 254 -2.23 -17.29 26.72
CA SER A 254 -0.91 -17.92 26.70
C SER A 254 -0.77 -18.86 25.49
N ILE A 255 0.30 -18.71 24.72
CA ILE A 255 0.65 -19.67 23.66
C ILE A 255 0.98 -21.02 24.32
N THR A 256 0.35 -22.09 23.85
CA THR A 256 0.52 -23.46 24.38
C THR A 256 1.39 -24.32 23.47
N ALA A 257 1.45 -24.02 22.18
CA ALA A 257 2.39 -24.61 21.24
C ALA A 257 2.70 -23.64 20.08
N PRO A 258 3.97 -23.49 19.66
CA PRO A 258 5.16 -24.07 20.28
C PRO A 258 5.49 -23.39 21.63
N GLN A 259 6.48 -23.93 22.35
CA GLN A 259 6.94 -23.34 23.61
C GLN A 259 8.14 -22.41 23.36
N GLN A 260 8.27 -21.36 24.17
CA GLN A 260 9.42 -20.46 24.14
C GLN A 260 10.74 -21.25 24.24
N GLY A 261 11.66 -21.02 23.30
CA GLY A 261 12.97 -21.64 23.23
C GLY A 261 12.97 -23.12 22.85
N SER A 262 11.82 -23.68 22.45
CA SER A 262 11.75 -25.09 22.05
C SER A 262 12.46 -25.34 20.71
N MET A 263 13.08 -26.52 20.59
CA MET A 263 13.62 -27.06 19.34
C MET A 263 12.62 -28.05 18.76
N ILE A 264 12.18 -27.84 17.52
CA ILE A 264 11.14 -28.64 16.87
C ILE A 264 11.73 -29.45 15.72
N SER A 265 11.55 -30.77 15.75
CA SER A 265 12.06 -31.70 14.72
C SER A 265 11.10 -31.93 13.54
N HIS A 266 9.98 -31.21 13.48
CA HIS A 266 8.92 -31.46 12.50
C HIS A 266 8.76 -30.26 11.57
N LYS A 267 8.69 -30.52 10.26
CA LYS A 267 8.37 -29.51 9.24
C LYS A 267 7.04 -28.79 9.49
N LYS A 268 6.05 -29.54 9.98
CA LYS A 268 4.69 -29.05 10.22
C LYS A 268 4.41 -28.94 11.71
N ILE A 269 4.09 -27.73 12.17
CA ILE A 269 3.86 -27.44 13.58
C ILE A 269 2.46 -26.90 13.81
N ASN A 270 1.80 -27.32 14.89
CA ASN A 270 0.52 -26.75 15.30
C ASN A 270 0.75 -25.49 16.13
N LEU A 271 -0.03 -24.45 15.82
CA LEU A 271 0.03 -23.16 16.49
C LEU A 271 -1.20 -23.01 17.39
N ASN A 272 -1.00 -23.08 18.70
CA ASN A 272 -2.09 -23.20 19.68
C ASN A 272 -1.92 -22.22 20.85
N TRP A 273 -3.03 -21.81 21.44
CA TRP A 273 -3.09 -20.95 22.63
C TRP A 273 -4.28 -21.33 23.52
N SER A 274 -4.30 -20.81 24.75
CA SER A 274 -5.43 -21.00 25.66
C SER A 274 -6.67 -20.22 25.21
N GLN A 275 -7.86 -20.71 25.55
CA GLN A 275 -9.12 -20.08 25.14
C GLN A 275 -9.19 -18.62 25.63
N PRO A 276 -9.38 -17.65 24.72
CA PRO A 276 -9.55 -16.26 25.10
C PRO A 276 -10.85 -16.06 25.89
N SER A 277 -10.79 -15.27 26.96
CA SER A 277 -11.96 -14.94 27.81
C SER A 277 -12.39 -13.48 27.72
N ASP A 278 -11.63 -12.63 27.03
CA ASP A 278 -11.94 -11.21 26.93
C ASP A 278 -13.07 -10.98 25.91
N PRO A 279 -14.21 -10.40 26.32
CA PRO A 279 -15.29 -10.09 25.39
C PRO A 279 -14.95 -8.99 24.38
N ALA A 280 -13.85 -8.25 24.58
CA ALA A 280 -13.39 -7.24 23.62
C ALA A 280 -12.69 -7.83 22.39
N ILE A 281 -12.35 -9.13 22.41
CA ILE A 281 -11.66 -9.78 21.29
C ILE A 281 -12.68 -10.11 20.20
N THR A 282 -12.56 -9.44 19.07
CA THR A 282 -13.36 -9.68 17.86
C THR A 282 -12.61 -10.58 16.88
N SER A 283 -11.28 -10.58 16.94
CA SER A 283 -10.43 -11.34 16.02
C SER A 283 -9.09 -11.73 16.66
N ILE A 284 -8.46 -12.77 16.10
CA ILE A 284 -7.11 -13.20 16.47
C ILE A 284 -6.26 -13.24 15.21
N ILE A 285 -5.06 -12.69 15.27
CA ILE A 285 -4.09 -12.76 14.18
C ILE A 285 -2.88 -13.54 14.69
N CYS A 286 -2.47 -14.57 13.95
CA CYS A 286 -1.28 -15.33 14.23
C CYS A 286 -0.28 -15.14 13.10
N SER A 287 0.92 -14.64 13.41
CA SER A 287 2.02 -14.45 12.47
C SER A 287 3.25 -15.22 12.94
N VAL A 288 3.94 -15.86 12.01
CA VAL A 288 5.24 -16.51 12.23
C VAL A 288 6.24 -15.94 11.23
N VAL A 289 7.36 -15.44 11.73
CA VAL A 289 8.42 -14.80 10.94
C VAL A 289 9.72 -15.57 11.11
N ASP A 290 10.41 -15.86 10.01
CA ASP A 290 11.81 -16.30 10.04
C ASP A 290 12.68 -15.13 10.47
N ILE A 291 13.36 -15.27 11.62
CA ILE A 291 14.15 -14.19 12.22
C ILE A 291 15.34 -13.81 11.34
N ALA A 292 15.91 -14.75 10.60
CA ALA A 292 17.11 -14.50 9.79
C ALA A 292 16.78 -13.67 8.54
N THR A 293 15.64 -13.94 7.91
CA THR A 293 15.23 -13.26 6.66
C THR A 293 14.28 -12.10 6.90
N GLY A 294 13.59 -12.08 8.05
CA GLY A 294 12.49 -11.15 8.33
C GLY A 294 11.20 -11.49 7.57
N ASN A 295 11.18 -12.59 6.81
CA ASN A 295 10.03 -12.98 6.00
C ASN A 295 8.95 -13.62 6.87
N GLU A 296 7.70 -13.23 6.64
CA GLU A 296 6.55 -13.92 7.19
C GLU A 296 6.37 -15.27 6.47
N VAL A 297 6.39 -16.36 7.24
CA VAL A 297 6.27 -17.75 6.73
C VAL A 297 4.90 -18.35 7.02
N PHE A 298 4.15 -17.74 7.93
CA PHE A 298 2.77 -18.10 8.21
C PHE A 298 2.02 -16.86 8.69
N ASN A 299 0.83 -16.64 8.14
CA ASN A 299 -0.12 -15.65 8.61
C ASN A 299 -1.51 -16.27 8.62
N LYS A 300 -2.28 -16.02 9.68
CA LYS A 300 -3.69 -16.34 9.67
C LYS A 300 -4.48 -15.34 10.49
N VAL A 301 -5.56 -14.86 9.88
CA VAL A 301 -6.60 -14.10 10.55
C VAL A 301 -7.75 -15.03 10.90
N ILE A 302 -8.19 -14.97 12.14
CA ILE A 302 -9.31 -15.73 12.67
C ILE A 302 -10.39 -14.76 13.10
N LEU A 303 -11.54 -14.87 12.46
CA LEU A 303 -12.74 -14.12 12.82
C LEU A 303 -13.42 -14.79 14.01
N ASN A 304 -14.07 -13.99 14.87
CA ASN A 304 -14.87 -14.42 16.03
C ASN A 304 -14.11 -14.83 17.31
N GLY A 305 -12.83 -14.46 17.46
CA GLY A 305 -12.15 -14.25 18.76
C GLY A 305 -12.04 -15.43 19.75
N SER A 306 -12.66 -16.59 19.50
CA SER A 306 -12.81 -17.68 20.47
C SER A 306 -11.97 -18.92 20.16
N GLU A 307 -11.34 -18.98 18.99
CA GLU A 307 -10.53 -20.12 18.58
C GLU A 307 -9.29 -20.27 19.47
N THR A 308 -8.80 -21.51 19.55
CA THR A 308 -7.60 -21.88 20.32
C THR A 308 -6.42 -22.29 19.44
N THR A 309 -6.56 -22.19 18.11
CA THR A 309 -5.54 -22.63 17.16
C THR A 309 -5.58 -21.86 15.85
N ALA A 310 -4.41 -21.59 15.27
CA ALA A 310 -4.29 -21.12 13.89
C ALA A 310 -4.24 -22.30 12.88
N GLY A 311 -4.14 -23.54 13.35
CA GLY A 311 -3.85 -24.69 12.52
C GLY A 311 -2.34 -24.95 12.43
N THR A 312 -1.87 -25.35 11.25
CA THR A 312 -0.52 -25.88 11.06
C THR A 312 0.33 -24.98 10.15
N ALA A 313 1.52 -24.58 10.61
CA ALA A 313 2.53 -23.91 9.79
C ALA A 313 3.55 -24.91 9.24
N THR A 314 4.07 -24.65 8.04
CA THR A 314 5.17 -25.41 7.43
C THR A 314 6.43 -24.56 7.49
N LEU A 315 7.48 -25.05 8.13
CA LEU A 315 8.71 -24.32 8.42
C LEU A 315 9.91 -25.00 7.76
N LEU A 316 10.95 -24.22 7.51
CA LEU A 316 12.25 -24.72 7.07
C LEU A 316 13.02 -25.28 8.27
N PRO A 317 13.88 -26.30 8.07
CA PRO A 317 14.75 -26.83 9.11
C PRO A 317 15.87 -25.84 9.45
N ASP A 318 16.49 -26.01 10.62
CA ASP A 318 17.64 -25.22 11.09
C ASP A 318 17.44 -23.69 11.05
N ARG A 319 16.26 -23.23 11.48
CA ARG A 319 15.91 -21.81 11.52
C ARG A 319 15.35 -21.39 12.87
N ASN A 320 15.51 -20.11 13.19
CA ASN A 320 14.87 -19.47 14.33
C ASN A 320 13.64 -18.71 13.86
N TYR A 321 12.55 -18.91 14.56
CA TYR A 321 11.25 -18.32 14.25
C TYR A 321 10.73 -17.51 15.43
N ARG A 322 10.05 -16.41 15.11
CA ARG A 322 9.25 -15.65 16.06
C ARG A 322 7.78 -15.83 15.73
N MET A 323 7.00 -16.29 16.70
CA MET A 323 5.54 -16.33 16.62
C MET A 323 4.96 -15.16 17.42
N THR A 324 4.02 -14.44 16.83
CA THR A 324 3.24 -13.41 17.52
C THR A 324 1.75 -13.68 17.34
N VAL A 325 1.02 -13.71 18.45
CA VAL A 325 -0.44 -13.85 18.46
C VAL A 325 -1.04 -12.56 18.98
N TYR A 326 -1.78 -11.88 18.11
CA TYR A 326 -2.50 -10.65 18.42
C TYR A 326 -3.95 -11.00 18.74
N PHE A 327 -4.42 -10.57 19.91
CA PHE A 327 -5.83 -10.57 20.28
C PHE A 327 -6.36 -9.17 20.05
N CYS A 328 -7.29 -9.03 19.11
CA CYS A 328 -7.65 -7.75 18.53
C CYS A 328 -9.12 -7.40 18.83
N GLY A 329 -9.36 -6.13 19.12
CA GLY A 329 -10.67 -5.50 19.19
C GLY A 329 -10.73 -4.31 18.24
N GLY A 330 -11.86 -4.14 17.55
CA GLY A 330 -11.99 -3.13 16.49
C GLY A 330 -12.75 -3.66 15.28
N ASP A 331 -12.95 -2.77 14.32
CA ASP A 331 -13.57 -3.08 13.04
C ASP A 331 -12.51 -3.59 12.06
N GLN A 332 -12.72 -4.80 11.55
CA GLN A 332 -12.01 -5.29 10.37
C GLN A 332 -12.82 -4.85 9.15
N ASN A 333 -12.37 -3.81 8.47
CA ASN A 333 -13.28 -3.12 7.57
C ASN A 333 -13.59 -3.89 6.26
N ARG A 334 -12.84 -4.95 5.90
CA ARG A 334 -13.13 -5.79 4.71
C ARG A 334 -12.55 -7.21 4.86
N PRO A 335 -13.37 -8.27 5.01
CA PRO A 335 -12.90 -9.66 5.00
C PRO A 335 -12.71 -10.26 3.59
N GLU A 336 -13.06 -9.53 2.53
CA GLU A 336 -13.14 -10.09 1.16
C GLU A 336 -11.82 -10.00 0.35
N GLU A 337 -10.82 -9.26 0.84
CA GLU A 337 -9.48 -9.24 0.26
C GLU A 337 -8.46 -9.66 1.32
N ASP A 338 -7.68 -10.69 1.02
CA ASP A 338 -6.62 -11.31 1.85
C ASP A 338 -5.46 -10.36 2.24
N ASP A 339 -5.65 -9.04 2.14
CA ASP A 339 -4.60 -8.05 2.32
C ASP A 339 -4.78 -7.29 3.64
N TRP A 340 -3.71 -7.25 4.42
CA TRP A 340 -3.58 -6.66 5.76
C TRP A 340 -3.71 -5.14 5.77
N ALA A 341 -4.10 -4.56 4.64
CA ALA A 341 -4.03 -3.15 4.37
C ALA A 341 -5.14 -2.34 5.08
N SER A 342 -6.23 -2.96 5.58
CA SER A 342 -7.44 -2.27 6.08
C SER A 342 -7.71 -2.33 7.60
N TYR A 343 -6.70 -2.57 8.43
CA TYR A 343 -6.93 -2.80 9.87
C TYR A 343 -6.86 -1.54 10.72
N THR A 344 -7.93 -1.25 11.47
CA THR A 344 -7.93 -0.27 12.57
C THR A 344 -8.16 -0.98 13.90
N LEU A 345 -7.09 -1.55 14.47
CA LEU A 345 -7.18 -2.50 15.59
C LEU A 345 -6.51 -1.98 16.86
N GLN A 346 -7.22 -2.18 17.97
CA GLN A 346 -6.62 -2.20 19.29
C GLN A 346 -6.25 -3.64 19.63
N TYR A 347 -5.08 -3.89 20.20
CA TYR A 347 -4.64 -5.26 20.45
C TYR A 347 -3.90 -5.46 21.77
N ALA A 348 -3.94 -6.70 22.24
CA ALA A 348 -3.00 -7.24 23.21
C ALA A 348 -2.37 -8.51 22.60
N ALA A 349 -1.05 -8.63 22.64
CA ALA A 349 -0.34 -9.69 21.93
C ALA A 349 0.66 -10.43 22.83
N THR A 350 0.92 -11.69 22.49
CA THR A 350 2.06 -12.45 23.01
C THR A 350 3.02 -12.73 21.87
N THR A 351 4.32 -12.62 22.12
CA THR A 351 5.35 -13.11 21.22
C THR A 351 6.25 -14.12 21.92
N LEU A 352 6.70 -15.12 21.17
CA LEU A 352 7.70 -16.08 21.59
C LEU A 352 8.64 -16.44 20.44
N GLU A 353 9.80 -16.99 20.78
CA GLU A 353 10.75 -17.52 19.82
C GLU A 353 10.94 -19.03 20.01
N PHE A 354 11.15 -19.74 18.92
CA PHE A 354 11.44 -21.17 18.89
C PHE A 354 12.30 -21.47 17.66
N ALA A 355 12.83 -22.68 17.57
CA ALA A 355 13.68 -23.07 16.45
C ALA A 355 13.33 -24.44 15.90
N THR A 356 13.68 -24.67 14.65
CA THR A 356 13.59 -25.99 14.01
C THR A 356 14.95 -26.67 14.04
N LEU A 357 14.96 -27.99 14.22
CA LEU A 357 16.17 -28.78 14.06
C LEU A 357 16.47 -29.00 12.58
N PRO A 358 17.73 -29.25 12.20
CA PRO A 358 18.07 -29.84 10.92
C PRO A 358 17.27 -31.14 10.71
N TYR A 359 16.94 -31.47 9.46
CA TYR A 359 16.27 -32.74 9.19
C TYR A 359 17.22 -33.90 9.43
N ALA A 360 16.73 -34.92 10.15
CA ALA A 360 17.49 -36.15 10.31
C ALA A 360 17.64 -36.84 8.96
N GLY A 361 18.85 -36.86 8.42
CA GLY A 361 19.14 -37.42 7.11
C GLY A 361 19.42 -36.40 6.01
N ASP A 362 19.35 -35.09 6.30
CA ASP A 362 19.96 -34.06 5.46
C ASP A 362 21.46 -34.06 5.77
N MET A 363 22.23 -34.78 4.95
CA MET A 363 23.64 -35.08 5.17
C MET A 363 24.57 -34.10 4.47
N ASN A 364 24.06 -33.30 3.54
CA ASN A 364 24.80 -32.24 2.86
C ASN A 364 24.43 -30.83 3.36
N ASP A 365 23.49 -30.72 4.30
CA ASP A 365 22.98 -29.48 4.90
C ASP A 365 22.35 -28.54 3.84
N ASP A 366 21.71 -29.10 2.81
CA ASP A 366 21.04 -28.31 1.75
C ASP A 366 19.58 -27.96 2.05
N GLY A 367 19.04 -28.48 3.16
CA GLY A 367 17.71 -28.20 3.68
C GLY A 367 16.63 -29.14 3.15
N ILE A 368 16.97 -30.15 2.34
CA ILE A 368 16.02 -31.14 1.79
C ILE A 368 16.64 -32.53 1.89
N VAL A 369 15.93 -33.51 2.46
CA VAL A 369 16.41 -34.89 2.44
C VAL A 369 16.07 -35.56 1.10
N ASP A 370 17.05 -35.74 0.22
CA ASP A 370 16.84 -36.27 -1.13
C ASP A 370 17.86 -37.34 -1.58
N LEU A 371 17.95 -37.54 -2.90
CA LEU A 371 18.87 -38.51 -3.50
C LEU A 371 20.34 -38.20 -3.22
N SER A 372 20.69 -36.94 -3.02
CA SER A 372 22.03 -36.47 -2.67
C SER A 372 22.43 -36.98 -1.29
N ASP A 373 21.52 -36.93 -0.32
CA ASP A 373 21.77 -37.47 1.02
C ASP A 373 21.84 -38.99 1.02
N LEU A 374 20.95 -39.64 0.26
CA LEU A 374 21.02 -41.09 0.08
C LEU A 374 22.37 -41.51 -0.52
N ALA A 375 22.92 -40.72 -1.45
CA ALA A 375 24.23 -40.98 -2.02
C ALA A 375 25.32 -40.89 -0.94
N ILE A 376 25.27 -39.88 -0.06
CA ILE A 376 26.20 -39.72 1.06
C ILE A 376 26.10 -40.87 2.06
N LEU A 377 24.87 -41.24 2.46
CA LEU A 377 24.60 -42.40 3.32
C LEU A 377 25.16 -43.68 2.68
N SER A 378 24.90 -43.90 1.39
CA SER A 378 25.34 -45.09 0.65
C SER A 378 26.87 -45.21 0.56
N ALA A 379 27.58 -44.08 0.42
CA ALA A 379 29.05 -44.04 0.42
C ALA A 379 29.66 -44.41 1.79
N SER A 380 28.85 -44.37 2.85
CA SER A 380 29.25 -44.71 4.22
C SER A 380 28.59 -45.98 4.75
N TRP A 381 27.89 -46.71 3.89
CA TRP A 381 27.13 -47.90 4.25
C TRP A 381 28.00 -48.97 4.94
N LYS A 382 27.47 -49.52 6.04
CA LYS A 382 28.09 -50.55 6.89
C LYS A 382 29.41 -50.12 7.57
N LYS A 383 29.79 -48.84 7.50
CA LYS A 383 30.94 -48.35 8.26
C LYS A 383 30.61 -48.28 9.75
N THR A 384 31.59 -48.58 10.58
CA THR A 384 31.48 -48.55 12.04
C THR A 384 32.41 -47.51 12.65
N SER A 385 32.09 -47.08 13.87
CA SER A 385 32.91 -46.13 14.63
C SER A 385 34.39 -46.56 14.67
N GLY A 386 35.28 -45.67 14.21
CA GLY A 386 36.72 -45.90 14.08
C GLY A 386 37.19 -46.40 12.71
N GLN A 387 36.30 -46.71 11.76
CA GLN A 387 36.70 -47.03 10.39
C GLN A 387 36.94 -45.76 9.55
N PRO A 388 37.94 -45.76 8.64
CA PRO A 388 38.13 -44.65 7.71
C PRO A 388 36.87 -44.33 6.90
N GLY A 389 36.47 -43.06 6.91
CA GLY A 389 35.28 -42.58 6.21
C GLY A 389 33.96 -42.88 6.92
N TRP A 390 33.98 -43.32 8.19
CA TRP A 390 32.83 -43.21 9.09
C TRP A 390 32.68 -41.76 9.56
N ASN A 391 31.45 -41.24 9.57
CA ASN A 391 31.10 -39.94 10.12
C ASN A 391 29.91 -40.12 11.07
N ALA A 392 30.02 -39.58 12.28
CA ALA A 392 28.97 -39.63 13.29
C ALA A 392 27.66 -38.98 12.82
N GLN A 393 27.72 -38.01 11.89
CA GLN A 393 26.52 -37.37 11.33
C GLN A 393 25.67 -38.31 10.47
N TYR A 394 26.24 -39.41 9.97
CA TYR A 394 25.52 -40.36 9.11
C TYR A 394 24.97 -41.56 9.90
N ASP A 395 25.33 -41.69 11.18
CA ASP A 395 24.81 -42.66 12.16
C ASP A 395 23.58 -42.04 12.86
N LEU A 396 22.53 -41.80 12.07
CA LEU A 396 21.26 -41.16 12.48
C LEU A 396 20.56 -41.89 13.62
N GLN A 397 20.72 -43.21 13.72
CA GLN A 397 20.42 -44.00 14.89
C GLN A 397 21.75 -44.30 15.60
N PRO A 398 22.18 -43.51 16.60
CA PRO A 398 23.54 -43.52 17.14
C PRO A 398 23.90 -44.84 17.85
N ASN A 399 24.17 -45.87 17.06
CA ASN A 399 24.45 -47.25 17.46
C ASN A 399 25.89 -47.65 17.10
N GLY A 400 26.63 -46.74 16.46
CA GLY A 400 28.01 -46.91 16.03
C GLY A 400 28.17 -47.58 14.67
N THR A 401 27.09 -47.81 13.91
CA THR A 401 27.09 -48.48 12.60
C THR A 401 26.08 -47.83 11.66
N ILE A 402 26.54 -47.37 10.49
CA ILE A 402 25.67 -46.82 9.45
C ILE A 402 24.98 -47.98 8.70
N ASP A 403 23.69 -48.21 8.94
CA ASP A 403 22.94 -49.33 8.38
C ASP A 403 21.47 -49.03 8.03
N LEU A 404 20.63 -50.07 8.01
CA LEU A 404 19.22 -49.97 7.64
C LEU A 404 18.42 -49.10 8.62
N GLY A 405 18.84 -49.00 9.88
CA GLY A 405 18.24 -48.10 10.86
C GLY A 405 18.35 -46.64 10.40
N ASP A 406 19.53 -46.23 9.93
CA ASP A 406 19.77 -44.87 9.43
C ASP A 406 19.02 -44.60 8.14
N LEU A 407 19.02 -45.57 7.21
CA LEU A 407 18.25 -45.45 5.97
C LEU A 407 16.75 -45.28 6.25
N LEU A 408 16.22 -45.94 7.29
CA LEU A 408 14.82 -45.78 7.67
C LEU A 408 14.53 -44.36 8.19
N ILE A 409 15.44 -43.77 8.98
CA ILE A 409 15.32 -42.39 9.45
C ILE A 409 15.41 -41.41 8.28
N LEU A 410 16.37 -41.61 7.36
CA LEU A 410 16.47 -40.81 6.15
C LEU A 410 15.18 -40.91 5.31
N ALA A 411 14.65 -42.12 5.11
CA ALA A 411 13.42 -42.34 4.35
C ALA A 411 12.18 -41.73 5.02
N GLN A 412 12.13 -41.66 6.35
CA GLN A 412 11.07 -40.97 7.09
C GLN A 412 11.08 -39.46 6.85
N ASN A 413 12.24 -38.91 6.52
CA ASN A 413 12.42 -37.50 6.20
C ASN A 413 12.48 -37.23 4.69
N TRP A 414 12.26 -38.23 3.83
CA TRP A 414 12.38 -38.10 2.38
C TRP A 414 11.53 -36.97 1.79
N LEU A 415 12.18 -36.06 1.06
CA LEU A 415 11.62 -34.83 0.48
C LEU A 415 10.90 -33.94 1.50
N GLN A 416 11.24 -34.05 2.78
CA GLN A 416 10.86 -33.06 3.80
C GLN A 416 11.62 -31.75 3.61
#